data_AF-A0AAD4U703-F1
#
_entry.id   AF-A0AAD4U703-F1
#
_cell.length_a   1.000
_cell.length_b   1.000
_cell.length_c   1.000
_cell.angle_alpha   90.00
_cell.angle_beta   90.00
_cell.angle_gamma   90.00
#
_symmetry.space_group_name_H-M   'P 1'
#
loop_
_entity.id
_entity.type
_entity.pdbx_description
1 polymer ?
#
loop_
_entity_poly.entity_id
_entity_poly.type
_entity_poly.pdbx_seq_one_letter_code
_entity_poly.pdbx_strand_id
1 'polypeptide(L)'
;MGVHSQALHHAPRSTRPDKARRLGYKAKQGYVICRIRVRRGGCKRPVPKGATYCKPVHHGVNQLKFARSLQSVAEERAGRHCGALRVLNSYWVGEDSVYKFFEVILIDPSHKTIRRNPDTQWITKPVHKRRERRRLASAGTKSRGLGKGHKCHHTVGGSRRAAWRRCNNLQLRCYC
;
A
#
# COMPACT_ATOMS: atom_id res chain seq x y z
N MET A 1 -2.88 -14.57 22.02
CA MET A 1 -1.98 -14.18 20.91
C MET A 1 -0.74 -13.55 21.52
N GLY A 2 0.41 -14.21 21.43
CA GLY A 2 1.60 -13.84 22.21
C GLY A 2 2.14 -12.45 21.88
N VAL A 3 2.23 -11.61 22.90
CA VAL A 3 2.76 -10.23 22.92
C VAL A 3 4.27 -10.13 22.61
N HIS A 4 4.96 -11.25 22.37
CA HIS A 4 6.42 -11.34 22.15
C HIS A 4 6.85 -11.46 20.67
N SER A 5 5.99 -11.12 19.71
CA SER A 5 6.37 -11.22 18.29
C SER A 5 6.98 -9.91 17.76
N GLN A 6 8.04 -10.06 16.95
CA GLN A 6 8.70 -8.96 16.25
C GLN A 6 7.69 -8.16 15.40
N ALA A 7 8.03 -6.89 15.11
CA ALA A 7 7.12 -5.99 14.39
C ALA A 7 6.67 -6.51 13.02
N LEU A 8 7.53 -7.31 12.37
CA LEU A 8 7.25 -8.11 11.20
C LEU A 8 7.77 -9.51 11.48
N HIS A 9 6.96 -10.54 11.26
CA HIS A 9 7.40 -11.93 11.32
C HIS A 9 6.75 -12.76 10.21
N HIS A 10 7.41 -13.84 9.82
CA HIS A 10 6.84 -14.83 8.91
C HIS A 10 5.74 -15.62 9.64
N ALA A 11 4.60 -15.80 8.97
CA ALA A 11 3.51 -16.64 9.45
C ALA A 11 3.49 -17.94 8.63
N PRO A 12 3.62 -19.13 9.24
CA PRO A 12 3.69 -20.39 8.51
C PRO A 12 2.36 -20.72 7.80
N ARG A 13 1.24 -20.26 8.33
CA ARG A 13 -0.11 -20.43 7.77
C ARG A 13 -0.90 -19.13 7.89
N SER A 14 -1.89 -18.95 7.02
CA SER A 14 -2.84 -17.83 7.14
C SER A 14 -3.70 -18.00 8.39
N THR A 15 -3.94 -16.92 9.11
CA THR A 15 -4.93 -16.94 10.21
C THR A 15 -6.35 -17.04 9.67
N ARG A 16 -6.58 -16.42 8.50
CA ARG A 16 -7.89 -16.38 7.84
C ARG A 16 -7.78 -16.92 6.42
N PRO A 17 -7.82 -18.26 6.24
CA PRO A 17 -7.64 -18.88 4.93
C PRO A 17 -8.69 -18.41 3.91
N ASP A 18 -9.94 -18.21 4.32
CA ASP A 18 -11.04 -17.78 3.43
C ASP A 18 -10.78 -16.40 2.83
N LYS A 19 -10.32 -15.46 3.66
CA LYS A 19 -9.98 -14.10 3.22
C LYS A 19 -8.74 -14.10 2.35
N ALA A 20 -7.73 -14.89 2.71
CA ALA A 20 -6.51 -15.02 1.93
C ALA A 20 -6.81 -15.55 0.52
N ARG A 21 -7.63 -16.61 0.40
CA ARG A 21 -8.03 -17.20 -0.89
C ARG A 21 -8.76 -16.18 -1.78
N ARG A 22 -9.68 -15.39 -1.21
CA ARG A 22 -10.38 -14.31 -1.94
C ARG A 22 -9.43 -13.25 -2.50
N LEU A 23 -8.29 -13.05 -1.87
CA LEU A 23 -7.27 -12.07 -2.27
C LEU A 23 -6.18 -12.65 -3.20
N GLY A 24 -6.33 -13.92 -3.61
CA GLY A 24 -5.45 -14.58 -4.57
C GLY A 24 -4.37 -15.47 -3.96
N TYR A 25 -4.43 -15.76 -2.65
CA TYR A 25 -3.55 -16.75 -2.03
C TYR A 25 -3.92 -18.17 -2.49
N LYS A 26 -2.91 -18.94 -2.91
CA LYS A 26 -3.03 -20.38 -3.16
C LYS A 26 -2.01 -21.10 -2.27
N ALA A 27 -2.38 -22.24 -1.73
CA ALA A 27 -1.48 -23.08 -0.93
C ALA A 27 -0.52 -23.85 -1.86
N LYS A 28 0.45 -23.13 -2.44
CA LYS A 28 1.50 -23.66 -3.32
C LYS A 28 2.84 -23.03 -2.93
N GLN A 29 3.94 -23.70 -3.23
CA GLN A 29 5.28 -23.15 -3.04
C GLN A 29 5.44 -21.81 -3.81
N GLY A 30 6.17 -20.87 -3.23
CA GLY A 30 6.35 -19.51 -3.74
C GLY A 30 5.35 -18.48 -3.21
N TYR A 31 4.32 -18.91 -2.46
CA TYR A 31 3.49 -17.99 -1.66
C TYR A 31 3.99 -17.93 -0.23
N VAL A 32 4.11 -16.71 0.29
CA VAL A 32 4.59 -16.43 1.65
C VAL A 32 3.59 -15.49 2.33
N ILE A 33 3.33 -15.72 3.61
CA ILE A 33 2.52 -14.81 4.44
C ILE A 33 3.44 -14.21 5.49
N CYS A 34 3.38 -12.89 5.61
CA CYS A 34 4.04 -12.15 6.69
C CYS A 34 2.99 -11.41 7.51
N ARG A 35 3.14 -11.45 8.83
CA ARG A 35 2.31 -10.67 9.74
C ARG A 35 3.06 -9.42 10.15
N ILE A 36 2.38 -8.29 10.09
CA ILE A 36 2.92 -6.98 10.47
C ILE A 36 1.98 -6.29 11.44
N ARG A 37 2.56 -5.66 12.45
CA ARG A 37 1.87 -4.69 13.29
C ARG A 37 2.18 -3.26 12.85
N VAL A 38 1.16 -2.42 12.80
CA VAL A 38 1.28 -0.98 12.54
C VAL A 38 0.64 -0.21 13.69
N ARG A 39 1.33 0.80 14.22
CA ARG A 39 0.81 1.63 15.31
C ARG A 39 -0.43 2.40 14.83
N ARG A 40 -1.46 2.43 15.67
CA ARG A 40 -2.70 3.16 15.45
C ARG A 40 -2.49 4.65 15.73
N GLY A 41 -3.43 5.46 15.24
CA GLY A 41 -3.49 6.90 15.51
C GLY A 41 -3.15 7.77 14.29
N GLY A 42 -3.17 9.07 14.54
CA GLY A 42 -2.76 10.10 13.58
C GLY A 42 -1.24 10.18 13.42
N CYS A 43 -0.80 11.07 12.54
CA CYS A 43 0.62 11.32 12.32
C CYS A 43 0.92 12.75 12.79
N LYS A 44 1.74 12.87 13.84
CA LYS A 44 2.24 14.19 14.25
C LYS A 44 3.19 14.73 13.18
N ARG A 45 3.10 16.03 12.86
CA ARG A 45 4.10 16.68 12.00
C ARG A 45 5.48 16.57 12.66
N PRO A 46 6.52 16.10 11.95
CA PRO A 46 7.87 16.03 12.51
C PRO A 46 8.50 17.43 12.52
N VAL A 47 8.16 18.24 13.53
CA VAL A 47 8.74 19.57 13.76
C VAL A 47 9.34 19.66 15.15
N PRO A 48 10.54 20.25 15.30
CA PRO A 48 11.13 20.48 16.62
C PRO A 48 10.24 21.45 17.40
N LYS A 49 9.90 21.10 18.65
CA LYS A 49 9.09 21.91 19.58
C LYS A 49 7.72 22.41 19.04
N GLY A 50 7.24 21.89 17.92
CA GLY A 50 6.01 22.39 17.28
C GLY A 50 6.20 23.64 16.40
N ALA A 51 7.42 24.15 16.27
CA ALA A 51 7.69 25.36 15.51
C ALA A 51 7.75 25.08 14.01
N THR A 52 6.82 25.68 13.24
CA THR A 52 6.69 25.47 11.78
C THR A 52 7.21 26.65 10.95
N TYR A 53 7.34 27.85 11.55
CA TYR A 53 7.84 29.07 10.89
C TYR A 53 7.16 29.39 9.54
N CYS A 54 5.83 29.24 9.47
CA CYS A 54 5.04 29.43 8.24
C CYS A 54 3.82 30.32 8.51
N LYS A 55 2.98 30.56 7.51
CA LYS A 55 1.65 31.17 7.69
C LYS A 55 0.81 30.38 8.72
N PRO A 56 -0.09 31.03 9.50
CA PRO A 56 -0.87 30.38 10.57
C PRO A 56 -1.64 29.12 10.14
N VAL A 57 -2.13 29.08 8.89
CA VAL A 57 -2.80 27.90 8.30
C VAL A 57 -1.95 26.62 8.31
N HIS A 58 -0.62 26.75 8.36
CA HIS A 58 0.32 25.63 8.34
C HIS A 58 0.85 25.25 9.74
N HIS A 59 0.41 25.91 10.81
CA HIS A 59 0.88 25.68 12.18
C HIS A 59 0.33 24.40 12.83
N GLY A 60 -0.64 23.71 12.22
CA GLY A 60 -1.22 22.48 12.76
C GLY A 60 -0.20 21.34 12.88
N VAL A 61 -0.06 20.75 14.08
CA VAL A 61 0.92 19.67 14.38
C VAL A 61 0.26 18.33 14.76
N ASN A 62 -0.71 18.34 15.67
CA ASN A 62 -1.15 17.11 16.36
C ASN A 62 -2.29 16.35 15.64
N GLN A 63 -3.27 17.06 15.07
CA GLN A 63 -4.50 16.44 14.52
C GLN A 63 -4.38 16.06 13.03
N LEU A 64 -3.16 15.92 12.51
CA LEU A 64 -2.94 15.58 11.11
C LEU A 64 -3.17 14.08 10.86
N LYS A 65 -3.87 13.78 9.77
CA LYS A 65 -4.13 12.41 9.31
C LYS A 65 -3.16 12.05 8.20
N PHE A 66 -2.68 10.81 8.20
CA PHE A 66 -1.83 10.34 7.13
C PHE A 66 -2.63 10.13 5.83
N ALA A 67 -2.06 10.53 4.69
CA ALA A 67 -2.76 10.43 3.40
C ALA A 67 -2.97 8.97 2.92
N ARG A 68 -2.20 8.01 3.46
CA ARG A 68 -2.30 6.58 3.12
C ARG A 68 -2.96 5.81 4.25
N SER A 69 -3.62 4.71 3.92
CA SER A 69 -4.15 3.77 4.91
C SER A 69 -3.03 3.07 5.67
N LEU A 70 -3.29 2.69 6.93
CA LEU A 70 -2.37 1.88 7.73
C LEU A 70 -2.04 0.53 7.06
N GLN A 71 -3.01 -0.03 6.33
CA GLN A 71 -2.84 -1.23 5.54
C GLN A 71 -1.80 -1.03 4.41
N SER A 72 -1.85 0.09 3.68
CA SER A 72 -0.83 0.40 2.66
C SER A 72 0.56 0.61 3.28
N VAL A 73 0.63 1.16 4.50
CA VAL A 73 1.89 1.28 5.24
C VAL A 73 2.43 -0.10 5.65
N ALA A 74 1.56 -1.03 6.03
CA ALA A 74 1.95 -2.40 6.32
C ALA A 74 2.56 -3.09 5.08
N GLU A 75 1.91 -2.96 3.92
CA GLU A 75 2.41 -3.49 2.65
C GLU A 75 3.81 -2.93 2.30
N GLU A 76 4.01 -1.63 2.47
CA GLU A 76 5.31 -1.00 2.22
C GLU A 76 6.41 -1.48 3.18
N ARG A 77 6.08 -1.66 4.46
CA ARG A 77 7.01 -2.23 5.46
C ARG A 77 7.37 -3.67 5.11
N ALA A 78 6.39 -4.49 4.70
CA ALA A 78 6.61 -5.86 4.23
C ALA A 78 7.53 -5.90 3.01
N GLY A 79 7.20 -5.13 1.97
CA GLY A 79 7.97 -5.10 0.73
C GLY A 79 9.37 -4.52 0.90
N ARG A 80 9.59 -3.65 1.91
CA ARG A 80 10.93 -3.15 2.25
C ARG A 80 11.78 -4.22 2.93
N HIS A 81 11.21 -4.98 3.86
CA HIS A 81 11.93 -6.05 4.55
C HIS A 81 12.18 -7.23 3.62
N CYS A 82 11.15 -7.70 2.91
CA CYS A 82 11.22 -8.78 1.95
C CYS A 82 11.46 -8.27 0.52
N GLY A 83 12.60 -7.62 0.28
CA GLY A 83 12.89 -6.96 -1.00
C GLY A 83 12.93 -7.87 -2.23
N ALA A 84 13.25 -9.17 -2.04
CA ALA A 84 13.24 -10.17 -3.10
C ALA A 84 11.81 -10.51 -3.57
N LEU A 85 10.85 -10.52 -2.63
CA LEU A 85 9.46 -10.92 -2.87
C LEU A 85 8.64 -9.78 -3.49
N ARG A 86 7.42 -10.09 -3.92
CA ARG A 86 6.44 -9.14 -4.47
C ARG A 86 5.17 -9.17 -3.64
N VAL A 87 4.69 -7.99 -3.24
CA VAL A 87 3.41 -7.86 -2.52
C VAL A 87 2.26 -8.11 -3.48
N LEU A 88 1.43 -9.12 -3.19
CA LEU A 88 0.20 -9.38 -3.93
C LEU A 88 -0.93 -8.50 -3.38
N ASN A 89 -1.27 -8.70 -2.11
CA ASN A 89 -2.36 -8.06 -1.38
C ASN A 89 -2.13 -8.19 0.13
N SER A 90 -2.99 -7.57 0.93
CA SER A 90 -2.99 -7.70 2.38
C SER A 90 -4.41 -7.75 2.95
N TYR A 91 -4.56 -8.21 4.18
CA TYR A 91 -5.84 -8.17 4.91
C TYR A 91 -5.65 -7.94 6.40
N TRP A 92 -6.70 -7.43 7.02
CA TRP A 92 -6.77 -7.20 8.47
C TRP A 92 -7.03 -8.51 9.21
N VAL A 93 -6.30 -8.71 10.30
CA VAL A 93 -6.39 -9.90 11.17
C VAL A 93 -7.04 -9.57 12.50
N GLY A 94 -6.58 -8.49 13.13
CA GLY A 94 -7.01 -8.07 14.46
C GLY A 94 -6.52 -6.67 14.79
N GLU A 95 -7.02 -6.10 15.88
CA GLU A 95 -6.54 -4.82 16.40
C GLU A 95 -6.57 -4.81 17.92
N ASP A 96 -5.57 -4.14 18.50
CA ASP A 96 -5.48 -3.80 19.91
C ASP A 96 -5.58 -2.27 20.05
N SER A 97 -5.65 -1.74 21.27
CA SER A 97 -5.69 -0.29 21.52
C SER A 97 -4.53 0.47 20.85
N VAL A 98 -3.32 -0.10 20.82
CA VAL A 98 -2.11 0.54 20.30
C VAL A 98 -1.79 0.16 18.84
N TYR A 99 -2.11 -1.06 18.41
CA TYR A 99 -1.65 -1.61 17.12
C TYR A 99 -2.80 -2.20 16.29
N LYS A 100 -2.66 -2.14 14.96
CA LYS A 100 -3.45 -2.96 14.02
C LYS A 100 -2.55 -4.00 13.38
N PHE A 101 -3.06 -5.22 13.26
CA PHE A 101 -2.33 -6.34 12.67
C PHE A 101 -2.88 -6.65 11.28
N PHE A 102 -1.95 -6.82 10.35
CA PHE A 102 -2.23 -7.18 8.96
C PHE A 102 -1.40 -8.39 8.55
N GLU A 103 -2.01 -9.26 7.76
CA GLU A 103 -1.30 -10.31 7.03
C GLU A 103 -1.13 -9.86 5.58
N VAL A 104 0.13 -9.83 5.13
CA VAL A 104 0.53 -9.47 3.78
C VAL A 104 0.88 -10.74 3.02
N ILE A 105 0.23 -10.92 1.88
CA ILE A 105 0.49 -12.02 0.95
C ILE A 105 1.61 -11.58 0.02
N LEU A 106 2.72 -12.31 0.08
CA LEU A 106 3.91 -12.12 -0.73
C LEU A 106 4.06 -13.30 -1.70
N ILE A 107 4.64 -13.00 -2.86
CA ILE A 107 4.95 -13.99 -3.89
C ILE A 107 6.44 -13.91 -4.18
N ASP A 108 7.09 -15.08 -4.29
CA ASP A 108 8.44 -15.20 -4.80
C ASP A 108 8.45 -15.25 -6.34
N PRO A 109 8.97 -14.22 -7.04
CA PRO A 109 9.05 -14.23 -8.49
C PRO A 109 10.12 -15.19 -9.04
N SER A 110 11.08 -15.64 -8.23
CA SER A 110 12.15 -16.54 -8.65
C SER A 110 11.68 -18.01 -8.68
N HIS A 111 10.61 -18.34 -7.98
CA HIS A 111 10.15 -19.71 -7.84
C HIS A 111 9.48 -20.26 -9.12
N LYS A 112 9.85 -21.48 -9.55
CA LYS A 112 9.39 -22.10 -10.81
C LYS A 112 7.88 -22.28 -10.87
N THR A 113 7.22 -22.68 -9.78
CA THR A 113 5.75 -22.84 -9.73
C THR A 113 5.00 -21.54 -10.00
N ILE A 114 5.55 -20.38 -9.61
CA ILE A 114 4.94 -19.07 -9.85
C ILE A 114 5.15 -18.64 -11.29
N ARG A 115 6.36 -18.86 -11.84
CA ARG A 115 6.71 -18.49 -13.21
C ARG A 115 6.00 -19.32 -14.27
N ARG A 116 5.78 -20.62 -14.01
CA ARG A 116 5.09 -21.54 -14.93
C ARG A 116 3.56 -21.42 -14.88
N ASN A 117 3.01 -20.85 -13.81
CA ASN A 117 1.57 -20.73 -13.64
C ASN A 117 1.04 -19.45 -14.31
N PRO A 118 0.20 -19.55 -15.36
CA PRO A 118 -0.29 -18.39 -16.11
C PRO A 118 -1.08 -17.39 -15.25
N ASP A 119 -1.83 -17.87 -14.25
CA ASP A 119 -2.63 -17.02 -13.35
C ASP A 119 -1.79 -16.01 -12.56
N THR A 120 -0.57 -16.39 -12.21
CA THR A 120 0.30 -15.64 -11.30
C THR A 120 1.50 -15.03 -11.99
N GLN A 121 1.87 -15.54 -13.17
CA GLN A 121 3.08 -15.14 -13.88
C GLN A 121 3.14 -13.64 -14.16
N TRP A 122 2.01 -12.96 -14.32
CA TRP A 122 1.97 -11.51 -14.53
C TRP A 122 2.76 -10.73 -13.47
N ILE A 123 2.74 -11.13 -12.19
CA ILE A 123 3.42 -10.40 -11.10
C ILE A 123 4.96 -10.50 -11.19
N THR A 124 5.48 -11.47 -11.94
CA THR A 124 6.92 -11.69 -12.13
C THR A 124 7.55 -10.67 -13.10
N LYS A 125 6.73 -10.03 -13.95
CA LYS A 125 7.22 -9.05 -14.92
C LYS A 125 7.88 -7.87 -14.20
N PRO A 126 8.97 -7.29 -14.77
CA PRO A 126 9.73 -6.22 -14.12
C PRO A 126 8.88 -4.97 -13.80
N VAL A 127 7.83 -4.71 -14.58
CA VAL A 127 6.88 -3.60 -14.36
C VAL A 127 6.13 -3.68 -13.02
N HIS A 128 6.07 -4.85 -12.38
CA HIS A 128 5.41 -5.06 -11.08
C HIS A 128 6.37 -5.02 -9.89
N LYS A 129 7.66 -4.67 -10.09
CA LYS A 129 8.61 -4.42 -9.00
C LYS A 129 8.11 -3.32 -8.06
N ARG A 130 8.19 -3.55 -6.73
CA ARG A 130 7.83 -2.57 -5.68
C ARG A 130 6.48 -1.87 -5.92
N ARG A 131 5.43 -2.64 -6.26
CA ARG A 131 4.10 -2.11 -6.60
C ARG A 131 3.38 -1.48 -5.40
N GLU A 132 3.71 -1.90 -4.19
CA GLU A 132 3.25 -1.34 -2.92
C GLU A 132 3.72 0.11 -2.74
N ARG A 133 4.98 0.43 -3.05
CA ARG A 133 5.51 1.81 -2.97
C ARG A 133 4.84 2.74 -3.98
N ARG A 134 4.51 2.21 -5.16
CA ARG A 134 3.77 2.93 -6.22
C ARG A 134 2.25 2.95 -5.98
N ARG A 135 1.77 2.38 -4.88
CA ARG A 135 0.34 2.34 -4.50
C ARG A 135 -0.52 1.68 -5.58
N LEU A 136 -0.04 0.57 -6.13
CA LEU A 136 -0.75 -0.26 -7.11
C LEU A 136 -1.36 -1.53 -6.49
N ALA A 137 -1.06 -1.80 -5.22
CA ALA A 137 -1.78 -2.80 -4.43
C ALA A 137 -3.16 -2.27 -4.05
N SER A 138 -4.11 -3.16 -3.74
CA SER A 138 -5.51 -2.79 -3.47
C SER A 138 -5.66 -1.71 -2.39
N ALA A 139 -4.92 -1.82 -1.28
CA ALA A 139 -4.93 -0.82 -0.21
C ALA A 139 -4.35 0.54 -0.65
N GLY A 140 -3.28 0.52 -1.45
CA GLY A 140 -2.67 1.72 -2.00
C GLY A 140 -3.56 2.44 -3.01
N THR A 141 -4.21 1.69 -3.91
CA THR A 141 -5.10 2.22 -4.95
C THR A 141 -6.28 2.99 -4.35
N LYS A 142 -6.88 2.50 -3.26
CA LYS A 142 -7.97 3.19 -2.56
C LYS A 142 -7.59 4.62 -2.13
N SER A 143 -6.36 4.83 -1.64
CA SER A 143 -5.90 6.15 -1.21
C SER A 143 -5.72 7.16 -2.35
N ARG A 144 -5.63 6.69 -3.61
CA ARG A 144 -5.43 7.55 -4.78
C ARG A 144 -6.73 8.25 -5.22
N GLY A 145 -7.89 7.78 -4.75
CA GLY A 145 -9.20 8.30 -5.15
C GLY A 145 -9.51 8.07 -6.63
N LEU A 146 -9.01 6.97 -7.20
CA LEU A 146 -9.36 6.58 -8.57
C LEU A 146 -10.79 6.04 -8.61
N GLY A 147 -11.50 6.35 -9.68
CA GLY A 147 -12.85 5.85 -9.93
C GLY A 147 -13.42 6.41 -11.22
N LYS A 148 -14.68 6.11 -11.49
CA LYS A 148 -15.44 6.64 -12.63
C LYS A 148 -16.56 7.56 -12.12
N GLY A 149 -17.00 8.50 -12.96
CA GLY A 149 -18.10 9.43 -12.67
C GLY A 149 -17.65 10.80 -12.10
N HIS A 150 -18.62 11.70 -11.95
CA HIS A 150 -18.41 13.11 -11.60
C HIS A 150 -17.60 13.31 -10.30
N LYS A 151 -17.76 12.42 -9.31
CA LYS A 151 -17.04 12.48 -8.03
C LYS A 151 -15.53 12.25 -8.15
N CYS A 152 -15.05 11.70 -9.26
CA CYS A 152 -13.64 11.35 -9.48
C CYS A 152 -12.89 12.30 -10.44
N HIS A 153 -13.46 13.47 -10.75
CA HIS A 153 -12.92 14.42 -11.73
C HIS A 153 -11.47 14.85 -11.43
N HIS A 154 -11.09 14.94 -10.15
CA HIS A 154 -9.71 15.25 -9.73
C HIS A 154 -8.67 14.22 -10.19
N THR A 155 -9.07 13.05 -10.71
CA THR A 155 -8.13 11.99 -11.14
C THR A 155 -8.24 11.63 -12.62
N VAL A 156 -8.95 12.44 -13.41
CA VAL A 156 -9.08 12.27 -14.87
C VAL A 156 -7.69 12.28 -15.53
N GLY A 157 -7.38 11.24 -16.31
CA GLY A 157 -6.03 10.99 -16.84
C GLY A 157 -5.13 10.14 -15.92
N GLY A 158 -5.68 9.50 -14.89
CA GLY A 158 -5.05 8.42 -14.11
C GLY A 158 -4.40 8.84 -12.79
N SER A 159 -4.19 10.14 -12.54
CA SER A 159 -3.74 10.63 -11.23
C SER A 159 -4.09 12.09 -11.02
N ARG A 160 -4.09 12.56 -9.75
CA ARG A 160 -4.34 13.96 -9.42
C ARG A 160 -3.36 14.93 -10.05
N ARG A 161 -2.07 14.56 -10.08
CA ARG A 161 -1.02 15.36 -10.70
C ARG A 161 -1.17 15.42 -12.22
N ALA A 162 -1.55 14.31 -12.86
CA ALA A 162 -1.82 14.29 -14.30
C ALA A 162 -3.01 15.18 -14.67
N ALA A 163 -4.11 15.10 -13.90
CA ALA A 163 -5.26 15.97 -14.07
C ALA A 163 -4.89 17.46 -13.93
N TRP A 164 -4.16 17.81 -12.87
CA TRP A 164 -3.69 19.17 -12.64
C TRP A 164 -2.79 19.69 -13.76
N ARG A 165 -1.81 18.89 -14.24
CA ARG A 165 -0.93 19.30 -15.35
C ARG A 165 -1.73 19.57 -16.64
N ARG A 166 -2.68 18.70 -16.97
CA ARG A 166 -3.53 18.86 -18.15
C ARG A 166 -4.35 20.16 -18.08
N CYS A 167 -4.85 20.53 -16.90
CA CYS A 167 -5.67 21.73 -16.72
C CYS A 167 -4.87 23.04 -16.65
N ASN A 168 -3.58 22.98 -16.28
CA ASN A 168 -2.74 24.19 -16.13
C ASN A 168 -1.73 24.37 -17.26
N ASN A 169 -1.72 23.48 -18.26
CA ASN A 169 -0.92 23.67 -19.47
C ASN A 169 -1.73 24.48 -20.48
N LEU A 170 -1.19 25.64 -20.89
CA LEU A 170 -1.71 26.41 -22.01
C LEU A 170 -1.42 25.66 -23.32
N GLN A 171 -2.45 25.40 -24.13
CA GLN A 171 -2.30 24.80 -25.46
C GLN A 171 -2.08 25.90 -26.49
N LEU A 172 -0.86 26.02 -27.00
CA LEU A 172 -0.54 26.90 -28.12
C LEU A 172 -0.53 26.05 -29.40
N ARG A 173 -1.46 26.33 -30.31
CA ARG A 173 -1.55 25.68 -31.62
C ARG A 173 -0.87 26.57 -32.66
N CYS A 174 -0.25 25.97 -33.68
CA CYS A 174 0.46 26.72 -34.73
C CYS A 174 -0.48 27.64 -35.52
N TYR A 175 -1.75 27.26 -35.62
CA TYR A 175 -2.82 28.05 -36.23
C TYR A 175 -4.02 28.04 -35.27
N CYS A 176 -4.68 29.19 -35.13
CA CYS A 176 -5.88 29.35 -34.31
C CYS A 176 -7.13 29.09 -35.16
#